data_AF-A0A382UJM2-F1
#
_entry.id   AF-A0A382UJM2-F1
#
_cell.length_a   1.000
_cell.length_b   1.000
_cell.length_c   1.000
_cell.angle_alpha   90.00
_cell.angle_beta   90.00
_cell.angle_gamma   90.00
#
_symmetry.space_group_name_H-M   'P 1'
#
loop_
_entity.id
_entity.type
_entity.pdbx_description
1 polymer ?
#
loop_
_entity_poly.entity_id
_entity_poly.type
_entity_poly.pdbx_seq_one_letter_code
_entity_poly.pdbx_strand_id
1 'polypeptide(L)' 'MSDGNARRGKLYGLGVGPGDPELLTLKALRILRAAPVLAYPAPIEGDSLA' A
#
# COMPACT_ATOMS: atom_id res chain seq x y z
N MET A 1 -13.84 32.26 3.81
CA MET A 1 -14.03 30.90 3.26
C MET A 1 -13.18 29.96 4.08
N SER A 2 -13.77 29.29 5.08
CA SER A 2 -13.06 28.37 5.97
C SER A 2 -13.40 26.94 5.58
N ASP A 3 -12.55 26.29 4.79
CA ASP A 3 -12.65 24.84 4.55
C ASP A 3 -12.00 24.09 5.72
N GLY A 4 -12.62 24.21 6.88
CA GLY A 4 -12.15 23.75 8.18
C GLY A 4 -12.27 22.25 8.44
N ASN A 5 -12.30 21.40 7.42
CA ASN A 5 -12.18 19.94 7.61
C ASN A 5 -11.75 19.21 6.33
N ALA A 6 -10.53 19.44 5.86
CA ALA A 6 -9.92 18.51 4.91
C ALA A 6 -9.72 17.17 5.62
N ARG A 7 -10.62 16.19 5.40
CA ARG A 7 -10.48 14.83 5.91
C ARG A 7 -9.12 14.28 5.46
N ARG A 8 -8.19 14.19 6.39
CA ARG A 8 -6.85 13.68 6.11
C ARG A 8 -6.94 12.19 5.81
N GLY A 9 -6.35 11.78 4.69
CA GLY A 9 -6.10 10.38 4.41
C GLY A 9 -5.06 9.79 5.37
N LYS A 10 -4.91 8.47 5.36
CA LYS A 10 -3.85 7.78 6.10
C LYS A 10 -2.92 7.07 5.11
N LEU A 11 -1.64 7.40 5.18
CA LEU A 11 -0.58 6.72 4.44
C LEU A 11 0.00 5.59 5.31
N TYR A 12 0.12 4.40 4.73
CA TYR A 12 0.78 3.26 5.36
C TYR A 12 2.04 2.90 4.57
N GLY A 13 3.17 2.77 5.25
CA GLY A 13 4.34 2.06 4.74
C GLY A 13 4.22 0.59 5.11
N LEU A 14 4.21 -0.30 4.12
CA LEU A 14 4.06 -1.75 4.34
C LEU A 14 5.29 -2.47 3.81
N GLY A 15 5.87 -3.35 4.62
CA GLY A 15 6.82 -4.35 4.14
C GLY A 15 6.07 -5.50 3.48
N VAL A 16 6.45 -5.85 2.24
CA VAL A 16 5.81 -6.90 1.45
C VAL A 16 6.47 -8.28 1.58
N GLY A 17 7.64 -8.34 2.22
CA GLY A 17 8.44 -9.56 2.30
C GLY A 17 9.38 -9.72 1.10
N PRO A 18 10.01 -10.89 0.94
CA PRO A 18 11.02 -11.15 -0.09
C PRO A 18 10.45 -11.63 -1.44
N GLY A 19 9.12 -11.77 -1.57
CA GLY A 19 8.44 -12.16 -2.81
C GLY A 19 7.42 -13.30 -2.65
N ASP A 20 7.60 -14.18 -1.66
CA ASP A 20 6.59 -15.21 -1.34
C ASP A 20 5.38 -14.56 -0.66
N PRO A 21 4.17 -14.62 -1.25
CA PRO A 21 2.96 -14.01 -0.69
C PRO A 21 2.58 -14.53 0.70
N GLU A 22 2.95 -15.76 1.05
CA GLU A 22 2.65 -16.36 2.36
C GLU A 22 3.48 -15.73 3.49
N LEU A 23 4.52 -14.95 3.15
CA LEU A 23 5.35 -14.24 4.12
C LEU A 23 4.83 -12.83 4.46
N LEU A 24 3.70 -12.41 3.88
CA LEU A 24 3.03 -11.17 4.26
C LEU A 24 2.50 -11.25 5.70
N THR A 25 2.67 -10.17 6.47
CA THR A 25 1.99 -10.08 7.77
C THR A 25 0.48 -9.99 7.57
N LEU A 26 -0.29 -10.61 8.48
CA LEU A 26 -1.76 -10.55 8.44
C LEU A 26 -2.29 -9.11 8.47
N LYS A 27 -1.58 -8.17 9.12
CA LYS A 27 -1.94 -6.76 9.15
C LYS A 27 -1.73 -6.09 7.79
N ALA A 28 -0.61 -6.37 7.12
CA ALA A 28 -0.34 -5.85 5.77
C ALA A 28 -1.41 -6.34 4.79
N LEU A 29 -1.73 -7.64 4.79
CA LEU A 29 -2.78 -8.21 3.95
C LEU A 29 -4.15 -7.53 4.17
N ARG A 30 -4.53 -7.30 5.43
CA ARG A 30 -5.78 -6.60 5.76
C ARG A 30 -5.80 -5.15 5.26
N ILE A 31 -4.69 -4.44 5.37
CA ILE A 31 -4.58 -3.05 4.89
C ILE A 31 -4.62 -3.02 3.36
N LEU A 32 -3.83 -3.87 2.68
CA LEU A 32 -3.80 -3.96 1.22
C LEU A 32 -5.17 -4.25 0.62
N ARG A 33 -5.95 -5.17 1.24
CA ARG A 33 -7.32 -5.48 0.81
C ARG A 33 -8.32 -4.34 0.99
N ALA A 34 -8.07 -3.41 1.92
CA ALA A 34 -8.97 -2.32 2.25
C ALA A 34 -8.54 -0.97 1.64
N ALA A 35 -7.29 -0.84 1.21
CA ALA A 35 -6.74 0.40 0.71
C ALA A 35 -7.32 0.71 -0.68
N PRO A 36 -7.91 1.91 -0.88
CA PRO A 36 -8.47 2.29 -2.18
C PRO A 36 -7.38 2.67 -3.20
N VAL A 37 -6.16 2.96 -2.72
CA VAL A 37 -5.02 3.37 -3.55
C VAL A 37 -3.79 2.59 -3.10
N LEU A 38 -3.10 1.99 -4.07
CA LEU A 38 -1.83 1.30 -3.89
C LEU A 38 -0.75 2.02 -4.70
N ALA A 39 0.39 2.27 -4.07
CA ALA A 39 1.58 2.81 -4.71
C ALA A 39 2.75 1.88 -4.43
N TYR A 40 3.40 1.37 -5.47
CA TYR A 40 4.52 0.45 -5.38
C TYR A 40 5.53 0.73 -6.51
N PRO A 41 6.82 0.39 -6.33
CA PRO A 41 7.80 0.50 -7.39
C PRO A 41 7.51 -0.51 -8.50
N ALA A 42 7.32 -0.03 -9.73
CA ALA A 42 7.18 -0.85 -10.92
C ALA A 42 8.22 -0.42 -11.97
N PRO A 43 8.90 -1.36 -12.64
CA PRO A 43 9.69 -1.03 -13.82
C PRO A 43 8.78 -0.54 -14.96
N ILE A 44 9.39 0.11 -15.96
CA ILE A 44 8.67 0.56 -17.17
C ILE A 44 8.10 -0.65 -17.93
N GLU A 45 8.81 -1.78 -17.89
CA GLU A 45 8.42 -3.05 -18.49
C GLU A 45 8.73 -4.20 -17.51
N GLY A 46 7.85 -5.19 -17.48
CA GLY A 46 7.96 -6.36 -16.61
C GLY A 46 7.19 -6.24 -15.29
N ASP A 47 7.37 -7.25 -14.43
CA ASP A 47 6.67 -7.35 -13.16
C ASP A 47 7.29 -6.44 -12.09
N SER A 48 6.56 -6.27 -10.99
CA SER A 48 7.01 -5.57 -9.78
C SER A 48 8.41 -6.03 -9.33
N LEU A 49 9.16 -5.12 -8.69
CA LEU A 49 10.48 -5.42 -8.11
C LEU A 49 10.42 -6.27 -6.82
N ALA A 50 9.21 -6.53 -6.33
CA ALA A 50 8.89 -7.32 -5.15
C ALA A 50 7.81 -8.33 -5.49
#